data_AF-A0A4S2A716-F1
#
_entry.id   AF-A0A4S2A716-F1
#
_cell.length_a   1.000
_cell.length_b   1.000
_cell.length_c   1.000
_cell.angle_alpha   90.00
_cell.angle_beta   90.00
_cell.angle_gamma   90.00
#
_symmetry.space_group_name_H-M   'P 1'
#
loop_
_entity.id
_entity.type
_entity.pdbx_description
1 polymer ?
#
loop_
_entity_poly.entity_id
_entity_poly.type
_entity_poly.pdbx_seq_one_letter_code
_entity_poly.pdbx_strand_id
1 'polypeptide(L)'
;MIELFIKIILCHLVGDYVLQCDFIAQTKGKNWYHLFVHCALYILPFYLYFGVNWQLAVLFATHIIIDPLKARWNKITYTQDQVLHYISAFILYLIVG
;
A
#
# COMPACT_ATOMS: atom_id res chain seq x y z
N MET A 1 15.40 8.49 -12.81
CA MET A 1 14.17 9.11 -12.26
C MET A 1 12.89 8.54 -12.85
N ILE A 2 12.65 8.63 -14.17
CA ILE A 2 11.40 8.12 -14.79
C ILE A 2 11.19 6.62 -14.53
N GLU A 3 12.23 5.80 -14.67
CA GLU A 3 12.13 4.36 -14.44
C GLU A 3 11.74 4.01 -13.00
N LEU A 4 12.33 4.70 -12.01
CA LEU A 4 11.99 4.52 -10.60
C LEU A 4 10.55 4.92 -10.30
N PHE A 5 10.08 6.03 -10.89
CA PHE A 5 8.69 6.47 -10.80
C PHE A 5 7.72 5.39 -11.32
N ILE A 6 7.98 4.85 -12.51
CA ILE A 6 7.17 3.76 -13.09
C ILE A 6 7.19 2.51 -12.19
N LYS A 7 8.35 2.13 -11.65
CA LYS A 7 8.49 0.97 -10.78
C LYS A 7 7.70 1.10 -9.49
N ILE A 8 7.69 2.28 -8.86
CA ILE A 8 6.87 2.54 -7.68
C ILE A 8 5.38 2.38 -8.01
N ILE A 9 4.94 2.89 -9.17
CA ILE A 9 3.56 2.70 -9.64
C ILE A 9 3.22 1.23 -9.80
N LEU A 10 4.09 0.46 -10.48
CA LEU A 10 3.88 -0.96 -10.70
C LEU A 10 3.86 -1.74 -9.38
N CYS A 11 4.74 -1.43 -8.43
CA CYS A 11 4.74 -2.07 -7.11
C CYS A 11 3.42 -1.83 -6.38
N HIS A 12 2.93 -0.59 -6.39
CA HIS A 12 1.61 -0.26 -5.83
C HIS A 12 0.51 -1.05 -6.53
N LEU A 13 0.44 -1.04 -7.87
CA LEU A 13 -0.61 -1.73 -8.62
C LEU A 13 -0.60 -3.24 -8.35
N VAL A 14 0.58 -3.86 -8.30
CA VAL A 14 0.70 -5.28 -7.98
C VAL A 14 0.23 -5.54 -6.54
N GLY A 15 0.65 -4.73 -5.58
CA GLY A 15 0.27 -4.91 -4.16
C GLY A 15 -1.22 -4.71 -3.90
N ASP A 16 -1.80 -3.65 -4.43
CA ASP A 16 -3.15 -3.19 -4.08
C ASP A 16 -4.25 -3.80 -4.97
N TYR A 17 -3.90 -4.27 -6.18
CA TYR A 17 -4.86 -4.83 -7.14
C TYR A 17 -4.59 -6.29 -7.49
N VAL A 18 -3.35 -6.64 -7.85
CA VAL A 18 -3.05 -8.02 -8.31
C VAL A 18 -3.03 -9.00 -7.15
N LEU A 19 -2.38 -8.64 -6.04
CA LEU A 19 -2.26 -9.50 -4.87
C LEU A 19 -3.47 -9.39 -3.92
N GLN A 20 -4.27 -8.34 -4.05
CA GLN A 20 -5.51 -8.19 -3.28
C GLN A 20 -6.66 -8.96 -3.95
N CYS A 21 -6.96 -10.16 -3.46
CA CYS A 21 -8.12 -10.91 -3.94
C CYS A 21 -9.45 -10.36 -3.40
N ASP A 22 -10.56 -10.72 -4.05
CA ASP A 22 -11.92 -10.28 -3.69
C ASP A 22 -12.28 -10.53 -2.23
N PHE A 23 -11.85 -11.66 -1.67
CA PHE A 23 -12.10 -11.97 -0.26
C PHE A 23 -11.48 -10.93 0.67
N ILE A 24 -10.20 -10.57 0.45
CA ILE A 24 -9.49 -9.57 1.25
C ILE A 24 -10.13 -8.19 1.06
N ALA A 25 -10.43 -7.81 -0.19
CA ALA A 25 -11.04 -6.53 -0.50
C ALA A 25 -12.38 -6.32 0.23
N GLN A 26 -13.22 -7.35 0.31
CA GLN A 26 -14.53 -7.28 0.98
C GLN A 26 -14.45 -7.34 2.52
N THR A 27 -13.35 -7.85 3.07
CA THR A 27 -13.26 -8.17 4.50
C THR A 27 -12.24 -7.34 5.27
N LYS A 28 -11.26 -6.68 4.62
CA LYS A 28 -10.25 -5.84 5.30
C LYS A 28 -10.84 -4.71 6.14
N GLY A 29 -11.98 -4.16 5.72
CA GLY A 29 -12.74 -3.17 6.49
C GLY A 29 -13.44 -3.72 7.74
N LYS A 30 -13.61 -5.04 7.85
CA LYS A 30 -14.35 -5.71 8.93
C LYS A 30 -13.41 -6.44 9.88
N ASN A 31 -12.34 -7.05 9.37
CA ASN A 31 -11.39 -7.86 10.13
C ASN A 31 -9.96 -7.28 10.06
N TRP A 32 -9.38 -6.96 11.22
CA TRP A 32 -8.02 -6.41 11.33
C TRP A 32 -6.93 -7.38 10.86
N TYR A 33 -7.11 -8.69 11.02
CA TYR A 33 -6.17 -9.68 10.51
C TYR A 33 -6.13 -9.67 8.98
N HIS A 34 -7.29 -9.52 8.31
CA HIS A 34 -7.34 -9.47 6.84
C HIS A 34 -6.70 -8.19 6.31
N LEU A 35 -6.88 -7.07 7.02
CA LEU A 35 -6.13 -5.85 6.72
C LEU A 35 -4.63 -6.04 6.88
N PHE A 36 -4.18 -6.65 7.98
CA PHE A 36 -2.76 -6.93 8.21
C PHE A 36 -2.17 -7.78 7.06
N VAL A 37 -2.87 -8.84 6.65
CA VAL A 37 -2.46 -9.69 5.52
C VAL A 37 -2.40 -8.86 4.23
N HIS A 38 -3.39 -8.01 3.97
CA HIS A 38 -3.36 -7.10 2.82
C HIS A 38 -2.14 -6.18 2.83
N CYS A 39 -1.85 -5.51 3.96
CA CYS A 39 -0.69 -4.63 4.07
C CYS A 39 0.63 -5.40 3.85
N ALA A 40 0.70 -6.66 4.29
CA ALA A 40 1.88 -7.50 4.08
C ALA A 40 2.06 -7.87 2.59
N LEU A 41 0.96 -8.20 1.91
CA LEU A 41 0.95 -8.43 0.47
C LEU A 41 1.25 -7.14 -0.31
N TYR A 42 0.77 -5.99 0.16
CA TYR A 42 1.01 -4.69 -0.46
C TYR A 42 2.50 -4.33 -0.51
N ILE A 43 3.24 -4.57 0.58
CA ILE A 43 4.68 -4.28 0.61
C ILE A 43 5.54 -5.34 -0.10
N LEU A 44 4.99 -6.49 -0.47
CA LEU A 44 5.76 -7.60 -1.07
C LEU A 44 6.45 -7.20 -2.39
N PRO A 45 5.80 -6.53 -3.36
CA PRO A 45 6.48 -6.06 -4.57
C PRO A 45 7.59 -5.06 -4.27
N PHE A 46 7.39 -4.19 -3.28
CA PHE A 46 8.42 -3.24 -2.84
C PHE A 46 9.61 -3.97 -2.22
N TYR A 47 9.37 -4.99 -1.39
CA TYR A 47 10.44 -5.81 -0.83
C TYR A 47 11.24 -6.54 -1.91
N LEU A 48 10.55 -7.15 -2.89
CA LEU A 48 11.21 -7.88 -3.97
C LEU A 48 12.09 -6.97 -4.84
N TYR A 49 11.70 -5.72 -5.04
CA TYR A 49 12.43 -4.78 -5.87
C TYR A 49 13.49 -3.96 -5.10
N PHE A 50 13.16 -3.46 -3.91
CA PHE A 50 14.02 -2.56 -3.11
C PHE A 50 14.78 -3.26 -1.98
N GLY A 51 14.52 -4.56 -1.73
CA GLY A 51 15.11 -5.31 -0.63
C GLY A 51 14.57 -4.94 0.75
N VAL A 52 15.17 -5.49 1.81
CA VAL A 52 14.82 -5.15 3.19
C VAL A 52 15.36 -3.76 3.52
N ASN A 53 14.48 -2.85 3.91
CA ASN A 53 14.82 -1.50 4.31
C ASN A 53 13.81 -0.97 5.34
N TRP A 54 14.12 0.16 5.97
CA TRP A 54 13.23 0.75 6.98
C TRP A 54 11.98 1.38 6.36
N GLN A 55 12.05 1.79 5.08
CA GLN A 55 10.93 2.34 4.32
C GLN A 55 9.80 1.34 4.17
N LEU A 56 10.06 0.03 4.08
CA LEU A 56 9.04 -1.01 4.10
C LEU A 56 8.20 -0.99 5.37
N ALA A 57 8.84 -0.85 6.54
CA ALA A 57 8.14 -0.80 7.81
C ALA A 57 7.24 0.44 7.91
N VAL A 58 7.73 1.59 7.43
CA VAL A 58 6.93 2.83 7.38
C VAL A 58 5.80 2.71 6.37
N LEU A 59 6.06 2.16 5.18
CA LEU A 59 5.05 1.96 4.14
C LEU A 59 3.93 1.04 4.63
N PHE A 60 4.30 -0.08 5.28
CA PHE A 60 3.35 -1.00 5.92
C PHE A 60 2.50 -0.31 6.97
N ALA A 61 3.13 0.47 7.87
CA ALA A 61 2.43 1.20 8.91
C ALA A 61 1.46 2.25 8.33
N THR A 62 1.88 2.98 7.29
CA THR A 62 0.98 3.92 6.61
C THR A 62 -0.21 3.23 5.97
N HIS A 63 -0.01 2.05 5.36
CA HIS A 63 -1.10 1.27 4.75
C HIS A 63 -2.11 0.80 5.79
N ILE A 64 -1.64 0.31 6.95
CA ILE A 64 -2.50 -0.07 8.07
C ILE A 64 -3.36 1.10 8.56
N ILE A 65 -2.89 2.34 8.46
CA ILE A 65 -3.61 3.53 8.91
C ILE A 65 -4.60 4.03 7.84
N ILE A 66 -4.17 4.10 6.57
CA ILE A 66 -4.96 4.71 5.48
C ILE A 66 -6.17 3.84 5.13
N ASP A 67 -5.98 2.53 4.97
CA ASP A 67 -7.03 1.63 4.49
C ASP A 67 -8.30 1.62 5.36
N PRO A 68 -8.22 1.56 6.71
CA PRO A 68 -9.38 1.67 7.58
C PRO A 68 -10.16 2.97 7.41
N LEU A 69 -9.49 4.09 7.09
CA LEU A 69 -10.17 5.37 6.84
C LEU A 69 -11.18 5.21 5.72
N LYS A 70 -10.85 4.47 4.65
CA LYS A 70 -11.79 4.14 3.58
C LYS A 70 -12.69 2.96 3.97
N ALA A 71 -12.11 1.78 4.16
CA ALA A 71 -12.82 0.51 4.17
C ALA A 71 -13.60 0.21 5.45
N ARG A 72 -13.21 0.81 6.59
CA ARG A 72 -13.87 0.58 7.89
C ARG A 72 -14.72 1.78 8.31
N TRP A 73 -14.19 2.98 8.15
CA TRP A 73 -14.79 4.20 8.72
C TRP A 73 -15.42 5.12 7.69
N ASN A 74 -15.26 4.85 6.38
CA ASN A 74 -15.80 5.66 5.28
C ASN A 74 -15.51 7.18 5.44
N LYS A 75 -14.33 7.53 5.97
CA LYS A 75 -13.86 8.90 6.19
C LYS A 75 -13.25 9.53 4.95
N ILE A 76 -12.73 8.70 4.03
CA ILE A 76 -12.10 9.14 2.80
C ILE A 76 -12.69 8.38 1.60
N THR A 77 -12.61 8.99 0.42
CA THR A 77 -13.03 8.38 -0.84
C THR A 77 -11.96 7.42 -1.37
N TYR A 78 -12.34 6.60 -2.34
CA TYR A 78 -11.40 5.75 -3.08
C TYR A 78 -10.25 6.54 -3.70
N THR A 79 -10.54 7.70 -4.31
CA THR A 79 -9.49 8.53 -4.92
C THR A 79 -8.52 9.07 -3.87
N GLN A 80 -9.03 9.52 -2.71
CA GLN A 80 -8.18 10.01 -1.62
C GLN A 80 -7.28 8.91 -1.06
N ASP A 81 -7.83 7.71 -0.86
CA ASP A 81 -7.09 6.50 -0.46
C ASP A 81 -5.90 6.22 -1.39
N GLN A 82 -6.16 6.13 -2.70
CA GLN A 82 -5.11 5.85 -3.69
C GLN A 82 -4.07 6.97 -3.77
N VAL A 83 -4.49 8.24 -3.70
CA VAL A 83 -3.58 9.39 -3.68
C VAL A 83 -2.64 9.33 -2.47
N LEU A 84 -3.17 9.00 -1.28
CA LEU A 84 -2.35 8.88 -0.08
C LEU A 84 -1.32 7.76 -0.20
N HIS A 85 -1.71 6.58 -0.71
CA HIS A 85 -0.79 5.46 -0.92
C HIS A 85 0.35 5.81 -1.89
N TYR A 86 0.03 6.44 -3.03
CA TYR A 86 1.06 6.89 -3.97
C TYR A 86 1.98 7.96 -3.35
N ILE A 87 1.43 8.95 -2.65
CA ILE A 87 2.23 9.99 -1.97
C ILE A 87 3.20 9.34 -0.97
N SER A 88 2.71 8.42 -0.12
CA SER A 88 3.55 7.71 0.85
C SER A 88 4.67 6.93 0.15
N ALA A 89 4.35 6.17 -0.90
CA ALA A 89 5.35 5.39 -1.63
C ALA A 89 6.39 6.27 -2.34
N PHE A 90 5.96 7.37 -2.98
CA PHE A 90 6.89 8.28 -3.66
C PHE A 90 7.78 9.04 -2.67
N ILE A 91 7.24 9.53 -1.54
CA ILE A 91 8.07 10.18 -0.52
C ILE A 91 9.16 9.23 -0.03
N LEU A 92 8.79 7.99 0.29
CA LEU A 92 9.72 7.01 0.86
C LEU A 92 10.79 6.53 -0.12
N TYR A 93 10.42 6.28 -1.39
CA TYR A 93 11.30 5.60 -2.34
C TYR A 93 11.86 6.48 -3.46
N LEU A 94 11.32 7.69 -3.69
CA LEU A 94 11.80 8.61 -4.72
C LEU A 94 12.47 9.87 -4.16
N ILE A 95 12.05 10.32 -2.97
CA ILE A 95 12.58 11.56 -2.35
C ILE A 95 13.62 11.24 -1.27
N VAL A 96 13.33 10.26 -0.42
CA VAL A 96 14.20 9.88 0.71
C VAL A 96 15.20 8.78 0.33
N GLY A 97 14.93 8.02 -0.73
CA GLY A 97 15.78 6.94 -1.25
C GLY A 97 16.79 7.42 -2.26
#